data_AF-A0L884-F1
#
_entry.id   AF-A0L884-F1
#
_cell.length_a   1.000
_cell.length_b   1.000
_cell.length_c   1.000
_cell.angle_alpha   90.00
_cell.angle_beta   90.00
_cell.angle_gamma   90.00
#
_symmetry.space_group_name_H-M   'P 1'
#
loop_
_entity.id
_entity.type
_entity.pdbx_description
1 polymer ?
#
loop_
_entity_poly.entity_id
_entity_poly.type
_entity_poly.pdbx_seq_one_letter_code
_entity_poly.pdbx_strand_id
1 'polypeptide(L)'
;MEMLPTRLSKPEARTESISMVYNHKLLELPMGDLYRRLQQQSQLSDALHELLQWLNNWMPVQLVAYWNPRLGPFLLALKQPTTLDPAQIQGVEQLFHSPNPRLNHWRQAGLNYHLWSNAPLPSLCRLLLVEPHGAMSVEDSNRLLKTLGEALSTSIKQHQAV
;
A
#
# COMPACT_ATOMS: atom_id res chain seq x y z
N MET A 1 -6.83 -12.98 -48.29
CA MET A 1 -7.24 -13.17 -46.88
C MET A 1 -6.01 -12.88 -46.05
N GLU A 2 -5.80 -11.61 -45.69
CA GLU A 2 -4.61 -11.17 -44.97
C GLU A 2 -4.89 -11.20 -43.48
N MET A 3 -4.06 -11.94 -42.73
CA MET A 3 -4.12 -11.98 -41.27
C MET A 3 -3.37 -10.76 -40.70
N LEU A 4 -4.10 -9.88 -40.02
CA LEU A 4 -3.52 -8.80 -39.23
C LEU A 4 -2.78 -9.38 -38.02
N PRO A 5 -1.56 -8.92 -37.70
CA PRO A 5 -0.89 -9.35 -36.47
C PRO A 5 -1.52 -8.63 -35.27
N THR A 6 -2.07 -9.42 -34.36
CA THR A 6 -2.51 -8.98 -33.03
C THR A 6 -1.30 -8.39 -32.29
N ARG A 7 -1.22 -7.05 -32.22
CA ARG A 7 -0.30 -6.39 -31.30
C ARG A 7 -0.72 -6.74 -29.88
N LEU A 8 -0.05 -7.72 -29.28
CA LEU A 8 0.02 -7.85 -27.83
C LEU A 8 0.74 -6.60 -27.31
N SER A 9 -0.03 -5.61 -26.90
CA SER A 9 0.48 -4.46 -26.17
C SER A 9 1.14 -4.98 -24.89
N LYS A 10 2.47 -4.99 -24.85
CA LYS A 10 3.21 -5.10 -23.60
C LYS A 10 2.67 -4.01 -22.66
N PRO A 11 2.43 -4.29 -21.38
CA PRO A 11 2.10 -3.23 -20.44
C PRO A 11 3.28 -2.26 -20.42
N GLU A 12 3.08 -1.06 -20.98
CA GLU A 12 4.04 0.03 -20.85
C GLU A 12 4.34 0.19 -19.36
N ALA A 13 5.62 0.05 -19.01
CA ALA A 13 6.06 0.26 -17.64
C ALA A 13 5.70 1.70 -17.28
N ARG A 14 4.67 1.89 -16.44
CA ARG A 14 4.25 3.19 -15.92
C ARG A 14 5.46 3.82 -15.22
N THR A 15 6.15 4.72 -15.90
CA THR A 15 7.25 5.55 -15.39
C THR A 15 6.73 6.78 -14.65
N GLU A 16 5.57 6.68 -14.01
CA GLU A 16 4.95 7.81 -13.34
C GLU A 16 5.51 7.97 -11.92
N SER A 17 5.97 9.16 -11.58
CA SER A 17 6.30 9.55 -10.21
C SER A 17 5.08 10.15 -9.52
N ILE A 18 4.93 9.92 -8.22
CA ILE A 18 3.96 10.67 -7.41
C ILE A 18 4.69 11.80 -6.73
N SER A 19 4.33 13.04 -7.04
CA SER A 19 4.72 14.19 -6.23
C SER A 19 3.80 14.29 -5.02
N MET A 20 4.31 14.53 -3.82
CA MET A 20 3.51 14.77 -2.61
C MET A 20 4.26 15.61 -1.59
N VAL A 21 3.55 16.28 -0.69
CA VAL A 21 4.18 17.02 0.40
C VAL A 21 4.25 16.14 1.64
N TYR A 22 5.45 16.00 2.21
CA TYR A 22 5.71 15.31 3.45
C TYR A 22 6.60 16.17 4.35
N ASN A 23 6.15 16.49 5.56
CA ASN A 23 6.89 17.33 6.51
C ASN A 23 7.38 18.64 5.85
N HIS A 24 6.48 19.32 5.14
CA HIS A 24 6.74 20.56 4.40
C HIS A 24 7.77 20.46 3.26
N LYS A 25 8.16 19.25 2.86
CA LYS A 25 9.05 19.00 1.71
C LYS A 25 8.30 18.32 0.59
N LEU A 26 8.54 18.77 -0.64
CA LEU A 26 8.08 18.07 -1.82
C LEU A 26 8.92 16.79 -2.00
N LEU A 27 8.26 15.65 -2.02
CA LEU A 27 8.84 14.35 -2.35
C LEU A 27 8.36 13.93 -3.73
N GLU A 28 9.25 13.34 -4.53
CA GLU A 28 8.92 12.68 -5.79
C GLU A 28 9.18 11.18 -5.64
N LEU A 29 8.10 10.42 -5.50
CA LEU A 29 8.16 8.98 -5.27
C LEU A 29 8.22 8.24 -6.61
N PRO A 30 9.28 7.45 -6.90
CA PRO A 30 9.45 6.80 -8.20
C PRO A 30 8.65 5.50 -8.27
N MET A 31 7.40 5.56 -8.71
CA MET A 31 6.53 4.38 -8.71
C MET A 31 7.03 3.25 -9.60
N GLY A 32 7.71 3.57 -10.70
CA GLY A 32 8.31 2.55 -11.57
C GLY A 32 9.29 1.62 -10.84
N ASP A 33 10.01 2.12 -9.83
CA ASP A 33 10.87 1.30 -8.98
C ASP A 33 10.04 0.39 -8.07
N LEU A 34 8.99 0.91 -7.44
CA LEU A 34 8.07 0.12 -6.63
C LEU A 34 7.42 -1.00 -7.44
N TYR A 35 6.84 -0.70 -8.61
CA TYR A 35 6.21 -1.71 -9.46
C TYR A 35 7.16 -2.86 -9.78
N ARG A 36 8.42 -2.54 -10.13
CA ARG A 36 9.44 -3.56 -10.42
C ARG A 36 9.73 -4.44 -9.21
N ARG A 37 9.91 -3.83 -8.04
CA ARG A 37 10.18 -4.55 -6.78
C ARG A 37 9.03 -5.46 -6.37
N LEU A 38 7.79 -4.98 -6.49
CA LEU A 38 6.59 -5.76 -6.16
C LEU A 38 6.30 -6.91 -7.13
N GLN A 39 6.72 -6.79 -8.39
CA GLN A 39 6.59 -7.85 -9.40
C GLN A 39 7.60 -9.00 -9.20
N GLN A 40 8.68 -8.76 -8.45
CA GLN A 40 9.68 -9.79 -8.13
C GLN A 40 9.28 -10.67 -6.94
N GLN A 41 8.28 -10.25 -6.17
CA GLN A 41 7.83 -10.99 -4.99
C GLN A 41 6.85 -12.07 -5.42
N SER A 42 6.97 -13.25 -4.80
CA SER A 42 6.09 -14.40 -5.04
C SER A 42 5.05 -14.59 -3.95
N GLN A 43 5.18 -13.89 -2.83
CA GLN A 43 4.24 -13.91 -1.71
C GLN A 43 3.78 -12.49 -1.38
N LEU A 44 2.52 -12.37 -0.98
CA LEU A 44 1.94 -11.09 -0.60
C LEU A 44 2.58 -10.50 0.67
N SER A 45 2.98 -11.34 1.62
CA SER A 45 3.75 -10.91 2.79
C SER A 45 5.05 -10.21 2.36
N ASP A 46 5.78 -10.79 1.43
CA ASP A 46 7.05 -10.24 0.95
C ASP A 46 6.83 -8.94 0.17
N ALA A 47 5.76 -8.88 -0.64
CA ALA A 47 5.34 -7.66 -1.31
C ALA A 47 5.01 -6.52 -0.32
N LEU A 48 4.39 -6.82 0.82
CA LEU A 48 4.11 -5.81 1.85
C LEU A 48 5.38 -5.35 2.57
N HIS A 49 6.31 -6.26 2.85
CA HIS A 49 7.60 -5.90 3.43
C HIS A 49 8.40 -5.02 2.46
N GLU A 50 8.44 -5.37 1.18
CA GLU A 50 9.10 -4.57 0.15
C GLU A 50 8.45 -3.19 -0.01
N LEU A 51 7.12 -3.11 0.02
CA LEU A 51 6.40 -1.85 0.03
C LEU A 51 6.79 -0.98 1.24
N LEU A 52 6.83 -1.56 2.44
CA LEU A 52 7.23 -0.84 3.64
C LEU A 52 8.68 -0.36 3.56
N GLN A 53 9.59 -1.20 3.06
CA GLN A 53 11.00 -0.83 2.88
C GLN A 53 11.14 0.30 1.86
N TRP A 54 10.46 0.19 0.73
CA TRP A 54 10.45 1.22 -0.29
C TRP A 54 9.92 2.55 0.27
N LEU A 55 8.79 2.55 0.98
CA LEU A 55 8.25 3.75 1.62
C LEU A 55 9.25 4.38 2.60
N ASN A 56 9.91 3.56 3.43
CA ASN A 56 10.89 4.02 4.42
C ASN A 56 12.15 4.66 3.83
N ASN A 57 12.44 4.48 2.54
CA ASN A 57 13.51 5.21 1.87
C ASN A 57 13.14 6.69 1.62
N TRP A 58 11.86 7.04 1.68
CA TRP A 58 11.34 8.37 1.36
C TRP A 58 10.70 9.06 2.55
N MET A 59 9.99 8.30 3.39
CA MET A 59 9.26 8.83 4.53
C MET A 59 9.23 7.79 5.67
N PRO A 60 9.34 8.19 6.94
CA PRO A 60 9.29 7.24 8.05
C PRO A 60 7.89 6.62 8.17
N VAL A 61 7.75 5.37 7.74
CA VAL A 61 6.52 4.58 7.88
C VAL A 61 6.75 3.51 8.92
N GLN A 62 5.88 3.46 9.93
CA GLN A 62 5.98 2.50 11.02
C GLN A 62 5.38 1.15 10.63
N LEU A 63 4.29 1.16 9.87
CA LEU A 63 3.51 -0.03 9.54
C LEU A 63 2.82 0.11 8.19
N VAL A 64 2.81 -0.99 7.44
CA VAL A 64 1.89 -1.21 6.32
C VAL A 64 1.11 -2.48 6.62
N ALA A 65 -0.21 -2.43 6.54
CA ALA A 65 -1.05 -3.62 6.71
C ALA A 65 -2.02 -3.79 5.56
N TYR A 66 -2.31 -5.05 5.27
CA TYR A 66 -3.23 -5.46 4.23
C TYR A 66 -4.20 -6.50 4.76
N TRP A 67 -5.43 -6.44 4.28
CA TRP A 67 -6.44 -7.43 4.60
C TRP A 67 -7.28 -7.77 3.39
N ASN A 68 -7.53 -9.07 3.22
CA ASN A 68 -8.43 -9.59 2.22
C ASN A 68 -9.43 -10.56 2.88
N PRO A 69 -10.74 -10.27 2.85
CA PRO A 69 -11.74 -11.11 3.48
C PRO A 69 -11.94 -12.47 2.79
N ARG A 70 -11.48 -12.64 1.54
CA ARG A 70 -11.64 -13.88 0.76
C ARG A 70 -10.37 -14.73 0.70
N LEU A 71 -9.19 -14.12 0.71
CA LEU A 71 -7.90 -14.83 0.62
C LEU A 71 -7.34 -15.20 2.00
N GLY A 72 -7.87 -14.64 3.09
CA GLY A 72 -7.26 -14.74 4.43
C GLY A 72 -5.87 -14.09 4.46
N PRO A 73 -5.10 -14.33 5.53
CA PRO A 73 -5.12 -13.61 6.82
C PRO A 73 -4.90 -12.08 6.73
N PHE A 74 -5.02 -11.39 7.87
CA PHE A 74 -4.44 -10.06 8.06
C PHE A 74 -2.92 -10.16 7.94
N LEU A 75 -2.32 -9.32 7.10
CA LEU A 75 -0.88 -9.26 6.89
C LEU A 75 -0.36 -7.89 7.26
N LEU A 76 0.79 -7.88 7.90
CA LEU A 76 1.39 -6.68 8.42
C LEU A 76 2.90 -6.72 8.19
N ALA A 77 3.40 -5.64 7.63
CA ALA A 77 4.81 -5.35 7.51
C ALA A 77 5.17 -4.29 8.55
N LEU A 78 6.27 -4.55 9.27
CA LEU A 78 6.85 -3.64 10.24
C LEU A 78 8.36 -3.51 10.02
N LYS A 79 8.92 -2.36 10.39
CA LYS A 79 10.36 -2.18 10.48
C LYS A 79 10.81 -2.64 11.87
N GLN A 80 11.92 -3.38 11.95
CA GLN A 80 12.58 -3.59 13.23
C GLN A 80 13.82 -2.69 13.34
N PRO A 81 14.00 -1.95 14.45
CA PRO A 81 13.05 -1.77 15.56
C PRO A 81 11.86 -0.84 15.18
N THR A 82 10.64 -1.19 15.60
CA THR A 82 9.41 -0.38 15.42
C THR A 82 9.14 0.45 16.67
N THR A 83 8.54 1.63 16.52
CA THR A 83 8.03 2.41 17.67
C THR A 83 6.61 2.03 18.06
N LEU A 84 5.98 1.09 17.35
CA LEU A 84 4.63 0.61 17.65
C LEU A 84 4.66 -0.38 18.80
N ASP A 85 3.82 -0.15 19.81
CA ASP A 85 3.62 -1.10 20.89
C ASP A 85 2.69 -2.26 20.46
N PRO A 86 2.72 -3.42 21.16
CA PRO A 86 1.86 -4.55 20.82
C PRO A 86 0.36 -4.24 20.84
N ALA A 87 -0.10 -3.32 21.70
CA ALA A 87 -1.51 -2.95 21.81
C ALA A 87 -1.98 -2.15 20.57
N GLN A 88 -1.12 -1.31 20.01
CA GLN A 88 -1.36 -0.58 18.77
C GLN A 88 -1.46 -1.53 17.57
N ILE A 89 -0.59 -2.56 17.52
CA ILE A 89 -0.67 -3.61 16.50
C ILE A 89 -1.99 -4.38 16.61
N GLN A 90 -2.36 -4.79 17.82
CA GLN A 90 -3.63 -5.48 18.06
C GLN A 90 -4.85 -4.61 17.72
N GLY A 91 -4.81 -3.30 17.99
CA GLY A 91 -5.86 -2.36 17.62
C GLY A 91 -6.05 -2.24 16.11
N VAL A 92 -4.95 -2.32 15.35
CA VAL A 92 -5.00 -2.38 13.88
C VAL A 92 -5.71 -3.65 13.41
N GLU A 93 -5.34 -4.82 13.93
CA GLU A 93 -6.00 -6.08 13.59
C GLU A 93 -7.52 -6.02 13.78
N GLN A 94 -7.96 -5.52 14.94
CA GLN A 94 -9.38 -5.38 15.27
C GLN A 94 -10.13 -4.46 14.29
N LEU A 95 -9.51 -3.37 13.85
CA LEU A 95 -10.09 -2.46 12.86
C LEU A 95 -10.33 -3.14 11.51
N PHE A 96 -9.39 -3.98 11.08
CA PHE A 96 -9.51 -4.69 9.82
C PHE A 96 -10.59 -5.77 9.85
N HIS A 97 -10.88 -6.36 11.01
CA HIS A 97 -11.99 -7.29 11.17
C HIS A 97 -13.37 -6.62 11.23
N SER A 98 -13.45 -5.30 11.40
CA SER A 98 -14.74 -4.59 11.35
C SER A 98 -15.29 -4.60 9.91
N PRO A 99 -16.57 -4.94 9.68
CA PRO A 99 -17.15 -4.99 8.33
C PRO A 99 -17.16 -3.62 7.64
N ASN A 100 -17.23 -2.53 8.40
CA ASN A 100 -17.26 -1.15 7.90
C ASN A 100 -16.45 -0.21 8.82
N PRO A 101 -15.15 -0.01 8.55
CA PRO A 101 -14.36 0.98 9.27
C PRO A 101 -14.97 2.37 9.00
N ARG A 102 -15.40 3.05 10.06
CA ARG A 102 -16.08 4.35 9.97
C ARG A 102 -15.14 5.51 9.64
N LEU A 103 -13.82 5.28 9.73
CA LEU A 103 -12.78 6.29 9.58
C LEU A 103 -11.69 5.76 8.65
N ASN A 104 -11.39 6.53 7.59
CA ASN A 104 -10.25 6.27 6.71
C ASN A 104 -8.97 6.95 7.21
N HIS A 105 -9.10 7.93 8.13
CA HIS A 105 -7.97 8.62 8.72
C HIS A 105 -8.23 8.84 10.21
N TRP A 106 -7.24 8.54 11.05
CA TRP A 106 -7.31 8.85 12.48
C TRP A 106 -5.92 9.03 13.08
N ARG A 107 -5.90 9.56 14.31
CA ARG A 107 -4.69 9.84 15.08
C ARG A 107 -4.76 9.18 16.44
N GLN A 108 -3.67 8.56 16.86
CA GLN A 108 -3.56 7.96 18.18
C GLN A 108 -2.09 7.91 18.60
N ALA A 109 -1.79 8.31 19.84
CA ALA A 109 -0.45 8.21 20.44
C ALA A 109 0.70 8.79 19.55
N GLY A 110 0.45 9.92 18.88
CA GLY A 110 1.45 10.56 18.00
C GLY A 110 1.62 9.90 16.62
N LEU A 111 0.80 8.91 16.30
CA LEU A 111 0.75 8.23 15.00
C LEU A 111 -0.48 8.66 14.21
N ASN A 112 -0.34 8.64 12.89
CA ASN A 112 -1.42 8.86 11.93
C ASN A 112 -1.62 7.60 11.14
N TYR A 113 -2.88 7.22 11.01
CA TYR A 113 -3.31 6.01 10.37
C TYR A 113 -4.12 6.39 9.15
N HIS A 114 -3.79 5.80 8.01
CA HIS A 114 -4.41 6.09 6.72
C HIS A 114 -4.86 4.78 6.09
N LEU A 115 -6.17 4.59 6.03
CA LEU A 115 -6.83 3.39 5.57
C LEU A 115 -7.48 3.64 4.21
N TRP A 116 -7.19 2.75 3.27
CA TRP A 116 -7.79 2.69 1.96
C TRP A 116 -8.58 1.40 1.81
N SER A 117 -9.83 1.52 1.37
CA SER A 117 -10.79 0.41 1.22
C SER A 117 -11.50 0.43 -0.14
N ASN A 118 -11.02 1.25 -1.07
CA ASN A 118 -11.63 1.49 -2.36
C ASN A 118 -10.90 0.76 -3.50
N ALA A 119 -11.58 0.63 -4.64
CA ALA A 119 -10.89 0.28 -5.87
C ALA A 119 -9.93 1.41 -6.26
N PRO A 120 -8.68 1.11 -6.66
CA PRO A 120 -8.19 -0.20 -7.11
C PRO A 120 -7.51 -1.03 -6.00
N LEU A 121 -8.22 -2.05 -5.56
CA LEU A 121 -7.89 -3.23 -4.78
C LEU A 121 -9.03 -4.24 -5.10
N PRO A 122 -8.87 -5.57 -4.94
CA PRO A 122 -10.02 -6.46 -5.05
C PRO A 122 -11.12 -6.00 -4.09
N SER A 123 -12.39 -6.16 -4.47
CA SER A 123 -13.52 -5.69 -3.65
C SER A 123 -13.38 -6.18 -2.20
N LEU A 124 -13.60 -5.26 -1.24
CA LEU A 124 -13.49 -5.48 0.20
C LEU A 124 -12.06 -5.63 0.77
N CYS A 125 -11.02 -5.54 -0.06
CA CYS A 125 -9.65 -5.48 0.42
C CYS A 125 -9.33 -4.11 1.00
N ARG A 126 -8.39 -4.09 1.94
CA ARG A 126 -7.99 -2.88 2.64
C ARG A 126 -6.47 -2.78 2.73
N LEU A 127 -5.97 -1.56 2.66
CA LEU A 127 -4.56 -1.20 2.86
C LEU A 127 -4.48 -0.11 3.92
N LEU A 128 -3.62 -0.28 4.91
CA LEU A 128 -3.34 0.70 5.95
C LEU A 128 -1.88 1.10 5.88
N LEU A 129 -1.63 2.39 6.03
CA LEU A 129 -0.32 2.99 6.26
C LEU A 129 -0.32 3.74 7.58
N VAL A 130 0.73 3.58 8.38
CA VAL A 130 0.90 4.29 9.64
C VAL A 130 2.21 5.09 9.63
N GLU A 131 2.10 6.38 9.87
CA GLU A 131 3.22 7.31 9.94
C GLU A 131 3.27 8.06 11.28
N PRO A 132 4.44 8.56 11.71
CA PRO A 132 4.55 9.41 12.89
C PRO A 132 4.17 10.86 12.58
N HIS A 133 3.63 11.56 13.58
CA HIS A 133 3.49 13.03 13.68
C HIS A 133 2.65 13.76 12.61
N GLY A 134 2.03 13.07 11.65
CA GLY A 134 1.02 13.66 10.76
C GLY A 134 1.64 14.62 9.76
N ALA A 135 2.75 14.15 9.19
CA ALA A 135 3.57 14.86 8.24
C ALA A 135 2.95 14.85 6.82
N MET A 136 1.99 13.97 6.57
CA MET A 136 1.27 13.84 5.32
C MET A 136 -0.16 14.38 5.42
N SER A 137 -0.59 15.16 4.42
CA SER A 137 -1.97 15.64 4.35
C SER A 137 -2.95 14.50 4.05
N VAL A 138 -4.24 14.68 4.38
CA VAL A 138 -5.29 13.71 4.03
C VAL A 138 -5.34 13.50 2.51
N GLU A 139 -5.21 14.57 1.72
CA GLU A 139 -5.22 14.50 0.26
C GLU A 139 -4.02 13.69 -0.28
N ASP A 140 -2.81 14.01 0.17
CA ASP A 140 -1.61 13.29 -0.24
C ASP A 140 -1.67 11.82 0.18
N SER A 141 -2.19 11.54 1.37
CA SER A 141 -2.35 10.16 1.85
C SER A 141 -3.33 9.35 1.03
N ASN A 142 -4.43 9.96 0.58
CA ASN A 142 -5.39 9.29 -0.30
C ASN A 142 -4.80 9.05 -1.69
N ARG A 143 -4.06 10.02 -2.24
CA ARG A 143 -3.38 9.87 -3.53
C ARG A 143 -2.31 8.77 -3.46
N LEU A 144 -1.50 8.77 -2.40
CA LEU A 144 -0.49 7.75 -2.16
C LEU A 144 -1.15 6.37 -2.05
N LEU A 145 -2.09 6.19 -1.11
CA LEU A 145 -2.73 4.90 -0.87
C LEU A 145 -3.48 4.36 -2.09
N LYS A 146 -4.14 5.22 -2.88
CA LYS A 146 -4.76 4.81 -4.15
C LYS A 146 -3.71 4.18 -5.07
N THR A 147 -2.58 4.86 -5.25
CA THR A 147 -1.53 4.40 -6.18
C THR A 147 -0.80 3.16 -5.64
N LEU A 148 -0.58 3.08 -4.32
CA LEU A 148 -0.08 1.86 -3.67
C LEU A 148 -1.05 0.69 -3.86
N GLY A 149 -2.37 0.95 -3.75
CA GLY A 149 -3.42 0.00 -4.07
C GLY A 149 -3.36 -0.50 -5.51
N GLU A 150 -3.11 0.38 -6.48
CA GLU A 150 -2.88 0.01 -7.89
C GLU A 150 -1.68 -0.92 -8.06
N ALA A 151 -0.57 -0.57 -7.40
CA ALA A 151 0.67 -1.33 -7.46
C ALA A 151 0.50 -2.73 -6.87
N LEU A 152 -0.07 -2.82 -5.67
CA LEU A 152 -0.37 -4.10 -5.01
C LEU A 152 -1.42 -4.91 -5.78
N SER A 153 -2.45 -4.28 -6.33
CA SER A 153 -3.48 -4.96 -7.14
C SER A 153 -2.89 -5.65 -8.36
N THR A 154 -1.93 -5.00 -9.01
CA THR A 154 -1.22 -5.55 -10.17
C THR A 154 -0.46 -6.80 -9.77
N SER A 155 0.28 -6.73 -8.65
CA SER A 155 0.99 -7.86 -8.09
C SER A 155 0.02 -8.99 -7.70
N ILE A 156 -1.04 -8.73 -6.93
CA ILE A 156 -2.01 -9.74 -6.48
C ILE A 156 -2.66 -10.48 -7.66
N LYS A 157 -3.05 -9.78 -8.72
CA LYS A 157 -3.67 -10.41 -9.91
C LYS A 157 -2.74 -11.38 -10.60
N GLN A 158 -1.43 -11.11 -10.62
CA GLN A 158 -0.44 -12.03 -11.21
C GLN A 158 -0.34 -13.33 -10.39
N HIS A 159 -0.44 -13.24 -9.06
CA HIS A 159 -0.40 -14.39 -8.17
C HIS A 159 -1.65 -15.28 -8.22
N GLN A 160 -2.81 -14.72 -8.63
CA GLN A 160 -4.07 -15.47 -8.77
C GLN A 160 -4.26 -16.11 -10.16
N ALA A 161 -3.39 -15.79 -11.13
CA ALA A 161 -3.49 -16.28 -12.51
C ALA A 161 -2.63 -17.54 -12.79
N VAL A 162 -2.00 -18.09 -11.74
CA VAL A 162 -1.21 -19.33 -11.74
C VAL A 162 -1.99 -20.42 -11.02
#